data_AF-A0A849JZP2-F1
#
_entry.id   AF-A0A849JZP2-F1
#
_cell.length_a   1.000
_cell.length_b   1.000
_cell.length_c   1.000
_cell.angle_alpha   90.00
_cell.angle_beta   90.00
_cell.angle_gamma   90.00
#
_symmetry.space_group_name_H-M   'P 1'
#
loop_
_entity.id
_entity.type
_entity.pdbx_description
1 polymer ?
#
loop_
_entity_poly.entity_id
_entity_poly.type
_entity_poly.pdbx_seq_one_letter_code
_entity_poly.pdbx_strand_id
1 'polypeptide(L)'
;MSGPRRGSAPAPGTAGRGRSRAAAALVLAGVVLAGCQPAGPDNGDGAPPSATTADVQRHPDVLEVVADCAGETCDLEVTMSSPYDTPERYADGWRVLTPDGTELAVHTLAHDHADEQPFTRTQRGVRIPVEVESVVVEGRDQVHGFGGRTVTVTLPDR
;
A
#
# COMPACT_ATOMS: atom_id res chain seq x y z
N MET A 1 -34.78 -31.27 -13.73
CA MET A 1 -34.96 -31.63 -12.31
C MET A 1 -33.59 -31.62 -11.65
N SER A 2 -33.39 -30.70 -10.70
CA SER A 2 -32.33 -30.60 -9.67
C SER A 2 -32.00 -29.12 -9.49
N GLY A 3 -32.58 -28.54 -8.44
CA GLY A 3 -32.57 -27.10 -8.16
C GLY A 3 -31.31 -26.62 -7.43
N PRO A 4 -31.17 -25.28 -7.26
CA PRO A 4 -30.03 -24.68 -6.59
C PRO A 4 -30.17 -24.70 -5.06
N ARG A 5 -29.10 -25.08 -4.35
CA ARG A 5 -28.99 -24.94 -2.89
C ARG A 5 -28.50 -23.54 -2.54
N ARG A 6 -29.32 -22.82 -1.76
CA ARG A 6 -28.99 -21.58 -1.04
C ARG A 6 -28.42 -21.91 0.33
N GLY A 7 -27.45 -21.14 0.81
CA GLY A 7 -27.01 -21.05 2.21
C GLY A 7 -26.10 -19.82 2.34
N SER A 8 -26.63 -18.69 2.82
CA SER A 8 -26.70 -18.23 4.22
C SER A 8 -25.42 -17.55 4.69
N ALA A 9 -25.46 -16.22 4.73
CA ALA A 9 -24.50 -15.34 5.39
C ALA A 9 -24.84 -15.21 6.89
N PRO A 10 -23.85 -15.04 7.79
CA PRO A 10 -24.09 -14.55 9.15
C PRO A 10 -23.98 -13.00 9.26
N ALA A 11 -24.80 -12.45 10.15
CA ALA A 11 -24.93 -11.03 10.51
C ALA A 11 -23.95 -10.63 11.65
N PRO A 12 -23.79 -9.32 11.97
CA PRO A 12 -22.65 -8.79 12.73
C PRO A 12 -22.81 -8.82 14.25
N GLY A 13 -21.69 -9.02 14.96
CA GLY A 13 -21.58 -8.98 16.42
C GLY A 13 -21.42 -7.56 16.97
N THR A 14 -22.04 -7.35 18.12
CA THR A 14 -22.37 -6.09 18.80
C THR A 14 -21.22 -5.39 19.51
N ALA A 15 -21.31 -4.05 19.53
CA ALA A 15 -20.50 -3.12 20.32
C ALA A 15 -20.68 -3.31 21.85
N GLY A 16 -19.58 -3.19 22.60
CA GLY A 16 -19.55 -3.08 24.05
C GLY A 16 -18.88 -1.78 24.50
N ARG A 17 -19.65 -0.90 25.14
CA ARG A 17 -19.24 0.39 25.71
C ARG A 17 -19.31 0.29 27.24
N GLY A 18 -18.28 0.69 27.97
CA GLY A 18 -18.30 0.78 29.45
C GLY A 18 -17.07 1.54 29.97
N ARG A 19 -17.14 2.87 30.16
CA ARG A 19 -17.55 3.63 31.35
C ARG A 19 -16.44 3.84 32.37
N SER A 20 -15.97 5.10 32.41
CA SER A 20 -15.09 5.75 33.37
C SER A 20 -15.59 5.67 34.82
N ARG A 21 -14.65 5.72 35.78
CA ARG A 21 -14.88 6.28 37.12
C ARG A 21 -13.64 7.02 37.61
N ALA A 22 -13.82 8.30 37.89
CA ALA A 22 -12.94 9.14 38.69
C ALA A 22 -13.25 8.95 40.18
N ALA A 23 -12.26 9.15 41.05
CA ALA A 23 -12.47 9.53 42.44
C ALA A 23 -11.23 10.24 42.99
N ALA A 24 -11.46 11.42 43.58
CA ALA A 24 -10.52 12.26 44.30
C ALA A 24 -10.53 11.91 45.80
N ALA A 25 -9.47 12.30 46.55
CA ALA A 25 -9.56 13.18 47.73
C ALA A 25 -8.35 13.11 48.70
N LEU A 26 -7.95 14.32 49.13
CA LEU A 26 -7.43 14.82 50.43
C LEU A 26 -6.18 14.20 51.09
N VAL A 27 -5.06 14.93 51.15
CA VAL A 27 -4.60 15.98 52.11
C VAL A 27 -4.17 15.44 53.49
N LEU A 28 -2.90 15.68 53.84
CA LEU A 28 -2.45 16.02 55.20
C LEU A 28 -1.14 16.82 55.13
N ALA A 29 -1.15 17.98 55.80
CA ALA A 29 -0.03 18.91 55.92
C ALA A 29 0.91 18.49 57.07
N GLY A 30 2.21 18.63 56.86
CA GLY A 30 3.26 18.51 57.87
C GLY A 30 4.38 19.51 57.58
N VAL A 31 4.52 20.50 58.46
CA VAL A 31 5.64 21.45 58.54
C VAL A 31 6.89 20.70 59.00
N VAL A 32 8.10 21.09 58.55
CA VAL A 32 9.35 21.22 59.35
C VAL A 32 10.62 21.38 58.47
N LEU A 33 11.34 22.47 58.74
CA LEU A 33 12.79 22.76 58.64
C LEU A 33 13.56 22.70 57.30
N ALA A 34 14.34 23.76 57.10
CA ALA A 34 15.32 23.97 56.05
C ALA A 34 16.43 22.91 56.02
N GLY A 35 16.77 22.45 54.82
CA GLY A 35 17.95 21.65 54.51
C GLY A 35 18.10 21.52 53.00
N CYS A 36 19.31 21.76 52.49
CA CYS A 36 19.65 21.67 51.06
C CYS A 36 19.23 20.31 50.46
N GLN A 37 18.52 20.32 49.33
CA GLN A 37 18.22 19.12 48.54
C GLN A 37 19.15 19.04 47.33
N PRO A 38 19.81 17.89 47.07
CA PRO A 38 20.42 17.63 45.78
C PRO A 38 19.33 17.27 44.75
N ALA A 39 19.50 17.74 43.51
CA ALA A 39 18.64 17.38 42.38
C ALA A 39 18.62 15.85 42.20
N GLY A 40 17.46 15.24 42.40
CA GLY A 40 17.20 13.86 42.01
C GLY A 40 16.84 13.77 40.52
N PRO A 41 17.07 12.62 39.87
CA PRO A 41 16.79 12.46 38.46
C PRO A 41 15.29 12.54 38.17
N ASP A 42 15.00 13.35 37.17
CA ASP A 42 13.78 13.45 36.41
C ASP A 42 13.35 12.08 35.85
N ASN A 43 12.50 11.37 36.59
CA ASN A 43 11.69 10.30 36.00
C ASN A 43 10.49 10.94 35.30
N GLY A 44 10.76 11.63 34.20
CA GLY A 44 9.73 11.93 33.22
C GLY A 44 9.46 10.65 32.45
N ASP A 45 8.38 9.94 32.79
CA ASP A 45 7.77 8.94 31.91
C ASP A 45 7.17 9.64 30.68
N GLY A 46 8.04 10.22 29.87
CA GLY A 46 7.77 10.47 28.46
C GLY A 46 7.75 9.12 27.79
N ALA A 47 6.61 8.43 27.86
CA ALA A 47 6.35 7.31 26.98
C ALA A 47 6.75 7.74 25.56
N PRO A 48 7.68 7.04 24.88
CA PRO A 48 7.98 7.39 23.51
C PRO A 48 6.65 7.38 22.75
N PRO A 49 6.41 8.33 21.81
CA PRO A 49 5.22 8.25 21.00
C PRO A 49 5.17 6.83 20.46
N SER A 50 4.06 6.13 20.72
CA SER A 50 3.83 4.81 20.15
C SER A 50 4.15 4.95 18.68
N ALA A 51 5.25 4.32 18.25
CA ALA A 51 5.61 4.29 16.85
C ALA A 51 4.43 3.62 16.18
N THR A 52 3.59 4.40 15.51
CA THR A 52 2.69 3.90 14.48
C THR A 52 3.53 2.94 13.69
N THR A 53 3.16 1.66 13.68
CA THR A 53 3.83 0.65 12.87
C THR A 53 3.89 1.25 11.47
N ALA A 54 5.08 1.69 11.04
CA ALA A 54 5.26 2.17 9.68
C ALA A 54 4.80 1.01 8.79
N ASP A 55 3.79 1.26 7.95
CA ASP A 55 3.31 0.24 7.04
C ASP A 55 4.49 -0.13 6.14
N VAL A 56 5.07 -1.30 6.38
CA VAL A 56 6.18 -1.80 5.59
C VAL A 56 5.59 -2.06 4.21
N GLN A 57 6.00 -1.26 3.23
CA GLN A 57 5.54 -1.40 1.85
C GLN A 57 5.88 -2.81 1.34
N ARG A 58 4.85 -3.55 0.94
CA ARG A 58 4.97 -4.98 0.53
C ARG A 58 5.08 -5.18 -0.97
N HIS A 59 4.73 -4.15 -1.74
CA HIS A 59 4.53 -4.21 -3.18
C HIS A 59 5.29 -3.09 -3.88
N PRO A 60 5.73 -3.29 -5.13
CA PRO A 60 6.24 -2.21 -5.94
C PRO A 60 5.16 -1.18 -6.24
N ASP A 61 5.58 0.07 -6.35
CA ASP A 61 4.75 1.19 -6.79
C ASP A 61 5.00 1.45 -8.27
N VAL A 62 3.92 1.64 -9.03
CA VAL A 62 3.99 2.29 -10.34
C VAL A 62 4.04 3.80 -10.09
N LEU A 63 5.06 4.45 -10.62
CA LEU A 63 5.31 5.88 -10.43
C LEU A 63 4.83 6.70 -11.62
N GLU A 64 4.98 6.16 -12.83
CA GLU A 64 4.61 6.83 -14.07
C GLU A 64 4.29 5.80 -15.15
N VAL A 65 3.35 6.16 -16.03
CA VAL A 65 3.03 5.42 -17.25
C VAL A 65 2.89 6.40 -18.40
N VAL A 66 3.64 6.18 -19.47
CA VAL A 66 3.47 6.87 -20.75
C VAL A 66 2.91 5.87 -21.75
N ALA A 67 1.84 6.26 -22.45
CA ALA A 67 1.19 5.44 -23.46
C ALA A 67 1.32 6.09 -24.84
N ASP A 68 1.89 5.34 -25.79
CA ASP A 68 1.89 5.67 -27.21
C ASP A 68 1.01 4.66 -27.94
N CYS A 69 0.01 5.12 -28.69
CA CYS A 69 -0.99 4.24 -29.29
C CYS A 69 -1.17 4.51 -30.79
N ALA A 70 -1.40 3.43 -31.53
CA ALA A 70 -1.85 3.43 -32.92
C ALA A 70 -3.06 2.49 -33.05
N GLY A 71 -4.26 3.06 -33.11
CA GLY A 71 -5.52 2.31 -33.04
C GLY A 71 -5.64 1.50 -31.74
N GLU A 72 -5.82 0.19 -31.88
CA GLU A 72 -5.94 -0.73 -30.73
C GLU A 72 -4.61 -1.21 -30.15
N THR A 73 -3.47 -0.77 -30.70
CA THR A 73 -2.14 -1.22 -30.26
C THR A 73 -1.42 -0.09 -29.54
N CYS A 74 -0.96 -0.34 -28.32
CA CYS A 74 -0.22 0.63 -27.53
C CYS A 74 1.11 0.07 -27.04
N ASP A 75 2.13 0.92 -27.03
CA ASP A 75 3.37 0.72 -26.32
C ASP A 75 3.29 1.50 -24.99
N LEU A 76 3.60 0.83 -23.88
CA LEU A 76 3.55 1.42 -22.54
C LEU A 76 4.96 1.48 -21.96
N GLU A 77 5.42 2.69 -21.61
CA GLU A 77 6.61 2.90 -20.81
C GLU A 77 6.19 3.02 -19.34
N VAL A 78 6.65 2.08 -18.51
CA VAL A 78 6.23 1.97 -17.11
C VAL A 78 7.43 2.21 -16.23
N THR A 79 7.36 3.26 -15.40
CA THR A 79 8.36 3.56 -14.37
C THR A 79 7.88 3.00 -13.04
N MET A 80 8.70 2.17 -12.40
CA MET A 80 8.37 1.48 -11.17
C MET A 80 9.43 1.70 -10.09
N SER A 81 9.01 1.62 -8.83
CA SER A 81 9.92 1.45 -7.71
C SER A 81 9.54 0.25 -6.85
N SER A 82 10.52 -0.54 -6.41
CA SER A 82 10.28 -1.68 -5.53
C SER A 82 10.91 -1.47 -4.15
N PRO A 83 10.21 -1.80 -3.05
CA PRO A 83 10.80 -1.85 -1.71
C PRO A 83 11.80 -3.00 -1.52
N TYR A 84 11.83 -3.96 -2.45
CA TYR A 84 12.76 -5.09 -2.47
C TYR A 84 13.38 -5.18 -3.86
N ASP A 85 14.70 -5.30 -3.92
CA ASP A 85 15.39 -5.40 -5.20
C ASP A 85 16.70 -6.16 -5.03
N THR A 86 16.56 -7.44 -4.74
CA THR A 86 17.68 -8.40 -4.74
C THR A 86 17.34 -9.55 -5.67
N PRO A 87 18.33 -10.37 -6.11
CA PRO A 87 18.06 -11.54 -6.94
C PRO A 87 17.02 -12.51 -6.36
N GLU A 88 16.88 -12.55 -5.03
CA GLU A 88 15.91 -13.39 -4.32
C GLU A 88 14.50 -12.78 -4.27
N ARG A 89 14.39 -11.45 -4.33
CA ARG A 89 13.11 -10.75 -4.27
C ARG A 89 13.16 -9.39 -4.94
N TYR A 90 12.43 -9.27 -6.04
CA TYR A 90 12.27 -8.04 -6.82
C TYR A 90 10.83 -7.90 -7.36
N ALA A 91 10.56 -6.78 -8.02
CA ALA A 91 9.32 -6.60 -8.79
C ALA A 91 9.39 -7.41 -10.09
N ASP A 92 8.64 -8.50 -10.20
CA ASP A 92 8.73 -9.42 -11.35
C ASP A 92 7.77 -9.11 -12.50
N GLY A 93 7.10 -7.96 -12.46
CA GLY A 93 6.24 -7.52 -13.54
C GLY A 93 5.19 -6.50 -13.15
N TRP A 94 4.28 -6.27 -14.08
CA TRP A 94 3.06 -5.46 -13.90
C TRP A 94 1.93 -6.02 -14.75
N ARG A 95 0.71 -5.56 -14.47
CA ARG A 95 -0.46 -5.79 -15.32
C ARG A 95 -1.09 -4.49 -15.76
N VAL A 96 -1.76 -4.56 -16.90
CA VAL A 96 -2.56 -3.48 -17.48
C VAL A 96 -4.03 -3.89 -17.35
N LEU A 97 -4.82 -3.03 -16.72
CA LEU A 97 -6.23 -3.26 -16.45
C LEU A 97 -7.09 -2.17 -17.10
N THR A 98 -8.31 -2.51 -17.47
CA THR A 98 -9.39 -1.53 -17.63
C THR A 98 -9.80 -0.93 -16.26
N PRO A 99 -10.56 0.18 -16.23
CA PRO A 99 -11.02 0.78 -14.97
C PRO A 99 -11.95 -0.11 -14.15
N ASP A 100 -12.61 -1.10 -14.77
CA ASP A 100 -13.45 -2.09 -14.08
C ASP A 100 -12.66 -3.31 -13.58
N GLY A 101 -11.34 -3.34 -13.79
CA GLY A 101 -10.43 -4.38 -13.30
C GLY A 101 -10.25 -5.57 -14.25
N THR A 102 -10.74 -5.50 -15.48
CA THR A 102 -10.47 -6.51 -16.51
C THR A 102 -9.01 -6.44 -16.95
N GLU A 103 -8.30 -7.57 -16.91
CA GLU A 103 -6.90 -7.65 -17.32
C GLU A 103 -6.75 -7.66 -18.85
N LEU A 104 -5.98 -6.72 -19.37
CA LEU A 104 -5.67 -6.57 -20.80
C LEU A 104 -4.31 -7.19 -21.15
N ALA A 105 -3.32 -7.06 -20.26
CA ALA A 105 -1.99 -7.61 -20.47
C ALA A 105 -1.20 -7.77 -19.16
N VAL A 106 -0.18 -8.63 -19.20
CA VAL A 106 0.82 -8.79 -18.15
C VAL A 106 2.21 -8.69 -18.77
N HIS A 107 3.10 -7.94 -18.12
CA HIS A 107 4.52 -7.94 -18.42
C HIS A 107 5.29 -8.70 -17.34
N THR A 108 6.32 -9.45 -17.70
CA THR A 108 7.19 -10.18 -16.76
C THR A 108 8.62 -9.67 -16.86
N LEU A 109 9.22 -9.37 -15.71
CA LEU A 109 10.62 -9.02 -15.55
C LEU A 109 11.38 -10.24 -14.99
N ALA A 110 12.57 -10.49 -15.51
CA ALA A 110 13.31 -11.75 -15.25
C ALA A 110 14.54 -11.59 -14.33
N HIS A 111 14.81 -10.37 -13.85
CA HIS A 111 15.93 -10.06 -12.97
C HIS A 111 15.57 -8.86 -12.07
N ASP A 112 16.37 -8.68 -11.01
CA ASP A 112 16.30 -7.50 -10.16
C ASP A 112 16.85 -6.24 -10.86
N HIS A 113 16.55 -5.09 -10.29
CA HIS A 113 16.92 -3.77 -10.81
C HIS A 113 17.64 -2.90 -9.76
N ALA A 114 18.37 -3.52 -8.83
CA ALA A 114 18.82 -2.89 -7.58
C ALA A 114 19.57 -1.56 -7.79
N ASP A 115 20.38 -1.51 -8.85
CA ASP A 115 21.23 -0.37 -9.19
C ASP A 115 20.53 0.66 -10.12
N GLU A 116 19.24 0.47 -10.42
CA GLU A 116 18.46 1.27 -11.37
C GLU A 116 17.16 1.81 -10.77
N GLN A 117 16.98 1.78 -9.45
CA GLN A 117 15.73 2.24 -8.83
C GLN A 117 15.60 3.78 -8.81
N PRO A 118 14.47 4.37 -9.26
CA PRO A 118 13.36 3.74 -9.99
C PRO A 118 13.73 3.42 -11.44
N PHE A 119 13.26 2.28 -11.95
CA PHE A 119 13.56 1.83 -13.31
C PHE A 119 12.37 2.01 -14.24
N THR A 120 12.64 2.11 -15.55
CA THR A 120 11.61 2.19 -16.59
C THR A 120 11.75 1.05 -17.58
N ARG A 121 10.64 0.39 -17.93
CA ARG A 121 10.61 -0.65 -18.96
C ARG A 121 9.44 -0.44 -19.91
N THR A 122 9.65 -0.79 -21.17
CA THR A 122 8.63 -0.68 -22.21
C THR A 122 7.98 -2.04 -22.48
N GLN A 123 6.65 -2.12 -22.36
CA GLN A 123 5.85 -3.22 -22.88
C GLN A 123 5.25 -2.80 -24.21
N ARG A 124 5.67 -3.46 -25.28
CA ARG A 124 5.19 -3.16 -26.64
C ARG A 124 3.98 -3.99 -27.04
N GLY A 125 3.15 -3.45 -27.91
CA GLY A 125 2.10 -4.18 -28.59
C GLY A 125 0.91 -4.59 -27.69
N VAL A 126 0.65 -3.83 -26.62
CA VAL A 126 -0.50 -4.05 -25.74
C VAL A 126 -1.78 -3.80 -26.55
N ARG A 127 -2.68 -4.80 -26.58
CA ARG A 127 -3.97 -4.68 -27.26
C ARG A 127 -5.00 -4.06 -26.32
N ILE A 128 -5.45 -2.85 -26.65
CA ILE A 128 -6.44 -2.10 -25.88
C ILE A 128 -7.59 -1.72 -26.82
N PRO A 129 -8.81 -2.25 -26.61
CA PRO A 129 -9.98 -1.90 -27.42
C PRO A 129 -10.21 -0.39 -27.47
N VAL A 130 -10.69 0.15 -28.60
CA VAL A 130 -10.86 1.61 -28.81
C VAL A 130 -11.86 2.25 -27.83
N GLU A 131 -12.75 1.46 -27.23
CA GLU A 131 -13.75 1.92 -26.27
C GLU A 131 -13.17 2.18 -24.87
N VAL A 132 -11.94 1.71 -24.61
CA VAL A 132 -11.26 1.89 -23.31
C VAL A 132 -10.54 3.24 -23.31
N GLU A 133 -11.05 4.25 -22.60
CA GLU A 133 -10.43 5.58 -22.62
C GLU A 133 -9.23 5.72 -21.67
N SER A 134 -9.10 4.81 -20.70
CA SER A 134 -8.00 4.81 -19.74
C SER A 134 -7.66 3.41 -19.27
N VAL A 135 -6.43 3.21 -18.82
CA VAL A 135 -5.97 1.96 -18.21
C VAL A 135 -5.34 2.22 -16.86
N VAL A 136 -5.38 1.19 -16.01
CA VAL A 136 -4.69 1.17 -14.71
C VAL A 136 -3.51 0.21 -14.82
N VAL A 137 -2.34 0.66 -14.39
CA VAL A 137 -1.13 -0.18 -14.31
C VAL A 137 -0.80 -0.46 -12.85
N GLU A 138 -0.57 -1.72 -12.54
CA GLU A 138 -0.30 -2.21 -11.18
C GLU A 138 0.92 -3.13 -11.18
N GLY A 139 1.85 -2.90 -10.26
CA GLY A 139 3.07 -3.67 -10.11
C GLY A 139 2.85 -5.01 -9.40
N ARG A 140 3.81 -5.93 -9.56
CA ARG A 140 3.80 -7.26 -8.93
C ARG A 140 5.08 -7.51 -8.13
N ASP A 141 4.91 -7.91 -6.88
CA ASP A 141 5.96 -8.49 -6.05
C ASP A 141 5.93 -10.02 -6.19
N GLN A 142 7.10 -10.65 -6.22
CA GLN A 142 7.23 -12.11 -6.37
C GLN A 142 6.53 -12.93 -5.27
N VAL A 143 6.39 -12.37 -4.06
CA VAL A 143 5.84 -13.07 -2.89
C VAL A 143 4.40 -12.66 -2.61
N HIS A 144 4.10 -11.36 -2.69
CA HIS A 144 2.80 -10.81 -2.33
C HIS A 144 1.87 -10.57 -3.53
N GLY A 145 2.32 -10.88 -4.75
CA GLY A 145 1.54 -10.71 -5.96
C GLY A 145 1.33 -9.23 -6.31
N PHE A 146 0.21 -8.92 -6.94
CA PHE A 146 -0.11 -7.56 -7.39
C PHE A 146 -0.53 -6.66 -6.23
N GLY A 147 -0.12 -5.39 -6.29
CA GLY A 147 -0.52 -4.37 -5.32
C GLY A 147 0.33 -3.12 -5.42
N GLY A 148 0.37 -2.36 -4.33
CA GLY A 148 1.10 -1.09 -4.26
C GLY A 148 0.33 0.07 -4.88
N ARG A 149 1.05 1.17 -5.13
CA ARG A 149 0.49 2.32 -5.85
C ARG A 149 0.31 1.96 -7.32
N THR A 150 -0.90 2.23 -7.83
CA THR A 150 -1.23 2.12 -9.25
C THR A 150 -1.20 3.48 -9.92
N VAL A 151 -0.98 3.48 -11.23
CA VAL A 151 -1.15 4.67 -12.08
C VAL A 151 -2.28 4.44 -13.06
N THR A 152 -3.23 5.38 -13.11
CA THR A 152 -4.24 5.44 -14.15
C THR A 152 -3.78 6.43 -15.21
N VAL A 153 -3.75 6.02 -16.47
CA VAL A 153 -3.38 6.87 -17.62
C VAL A 153 -4.54 6.93 -18.61
N THR A 154 -4.89 8.16 -19.03
CA THR A 154 -5.80 8.38 -20.16
C THR A 154 -5.05 8.10 -21.45
N LEU A 155 -5.65 7.34 -22.35
CA LEU A 155 -5.03 6.99 -23.63
C LEU A 155 -5.18 8.13 -24.63
N PRO A 156 -4.18 8.36 -25.51
CA PRO A 156 -4.29 9.38 -26.55
C PRO A 156 -5.40 9.04 -27.54
N ASP A 157 -5.86 10.04 -28.29
CA ASP A 157 -6.80 9.84 -29.40
C ASP A 157 -6.20 8.86 -30.42
N ARG A 158 -6.99 7.85 -30.85
CA ARG A 158 -6.51 6.67 -31.55
C ARG A 158 -7.51 6.08 -32.55
#